data_AF-A0A557SU42-F1
#
_entry.id   AF-A0A557SU42-F1
#
_cell.length_a   1.000
_cell.length_b   1.000
_cell.length_c   1.000
_cell.angle_alpha   90.00
_cell.angle_beta   90.00
_cell.angle_gamma   90.00
#
_symmetry.space_group_name_H-M   'P 1'
#
loop_
_entity.id
_entity.type
_entity.pdbx_description
1 polymer ?
#
loop_
_entity_poly.entity_id
_entity_poly.type
_entity_poly.pdbx_seq_one_letter_code
_entity_poly.pdbx_strand_id
1 'polypeptide(L)'
;MYIVQTNQSKWWKSLLTNIKFYRLFYNKEFIKDNNGKCAYYSMQNLKTLTLLFAAILVSSFIYLGSISNPVNAIPPQLINDQFIFGPIAGLSENESGTVEWVMVGNWRSNIVNDTNVQNNQSSDVFNAAIEMIRPDGTARHTHTLTDFVISSVSHPDNESTHYNGTSTVSLQDGPATDIPTSIQTSNDSVITINIDPESVDNHFGDLPIYGVTINPDLIKPPHLMKDANKNVSNH
;
A
#
# COMPACT_ATOMS: atom_id res chain seq x y z
N MET A 1 31.13 18.02 15.60
CA MET A 1 31.69 16.83 16.28
C MET A 1 30.61 16.39 17.25
N TYR A 2 29.79 15.37 17.03
CA TYR A 2 29.93 14.09 16.33
C TYR A 2 28.81 13.92 15.28
N ILE A 3 29.12 13.34 14.12
CA ILE A 3 28.12 12.72 13.25
C ILE A 3 28.19 11.22 13.53
N VAL A 4 27.09 10.65 14.02
CA VAL A 4 26.91 9.20 14.18
C VAL A 4 26.70 8.62 12.79
N GLN A 5 27.70 7.87 12.33
CA GLN A 5 27.67 7.16 11.06
C GLN A 5 26.85 5.88 11.24
N THR A 6 25.62 5.86 10.72
CA THR A 6 24.73 4.71 10.81
C THR A 6 25.17 3.59 9.84
N ASN A 7 24.90 2.35 10.26
CA ASN A 7 25.58 1.11 9.90
C ASN A 7 25.22 0.51 8.52
N GLN A 8 24.73 1.32 7.58
CA GLN A 8 24.21 0.85 6.28
C GLN A 8 25.30 0.54 5.24
N SER A 9 26.54 0.99 5.45
CA SER A 9 27.65 0.79 4.48
C SER A 9 28.39 -0.54 4.60
N LYS A 10 28.14 -1.35 5.65
CA LYS A 10 28.81 -2.64 5.87
C LYS A 10 28.14 -3.82 5.15
N TRP A 11 26.82 -3.74 4.92
CA TRP A 11 26.07 -4.80 4.24
C TRP A 11 26.30 -4.81 2.72
N TRP A 12 26.38 -3.63 2.09
CA TRP A 12 26.68 -3.53 0.65
C TRP A 12 28.09 -3.99 0.28
N LYS A 13 29.09 -3.76 1.15
CA LYS A 13 30.46 -4.28 0.93
C LYS A 13 30.55 -5.80 1.11
N SER A 14 29.64 -6.42 1.88
CA SER A 14 29.58 -7.88 2.06
C SER A 14 28.88 -8.60 0.90
N LEU A 15 27.94 -7.94 0.21
CA LEU A 15 27.28 -8.52 -0.96
C LEU A 15 28.18 -8.46 -2.22
N LEU A 16 28.99 -7.41 -2.35
CA LEU A 16 29.92 -7.25 -3.48
C LEU A 16 31.24 -8.03 -3.32
N THR A 17 31.56 -8.57 -2.14
CA THR A 17 32.78 -9.36 -1.92
C THR A 17 32.62 -10.87 -2.14
N ASN A 18 31.39 -11.37 -2.31
CA ASN A 18 31.12 -12.80 -2.55
C ASN A 18 30.75 -13.17 -3.98
N ILE A 19 30.76 -12.22 -4.92
CA ILE A 19 30.63 -12.53 -6.35
C ILE A 19 32.04 -12.82 -6.90
N LYS A 20 32.56 -14.01 -6.61
CA LYS A 20 33.65 -14.64 -7.38
C LYS A 20 33.09 -15.32 -8.63
N PHE A 21 32.27 -14.62 -9.41
CA PHE A 21 32.03 -15.00 -10.80
C PHE A 21 33.00 -14.21 -11.67
N TYR A 22 33.53 -14.84 -12.72
CA TYR A 22 34.62 -14.37 -13.60
C TYR A 22 36.05 -14.68 -13.14
N ARG A 23 36.29 -15.92 -12.70
CA ARG A 23 37.63 -16.53 -12.90
C ARG A 23 37.57 -18.01 -13.24
N LEU A 24 36.52 -18.42 -13.95
CA LEU A 24 36.45 -19.75 -14.52
C LEU A 24 36.66 -19.64 -16.03
N PHE A 25 37.62 -20.43 -16.51
CA PHE A 25 37.98 -20.69 -17.91
C PHE A 25 38.81 -19.63 -18.63
N TYR A 26 40.08 -19.52 -18.22
CA TYR A 26 41.16 -19.09 -19.12
C TYR A 26 42.37 -20.03 -19.09
N ASN A 27 42.13 -21.33 -18.89
CA ASN A 27 43.13 -22.36 -19.21
C ASN A 27 42.69 -23.07 -20.49
N LYS A 28 43.50 -22.93 -21.55
CA LYS A 28 43.42 -23.81 -22.72
C LYS A 28 43.96 -25.18 -22.30
N GLU A 29 43.16 -25.96 -21.59
CA GLU A 29 43.48 -27.37 -21.38
C GLU A 29 42.99 -28.18 -22.58
N PHE A 30 43.94 -28.86 -23.22
CA PHE A 30 43.68 -29.82 -24.27
C PHE A 30 43.20 -31.12 -23.62
N ILE A 31 41.92 -31.43 -23.78
CA ILE A 31 41.40 -32.75 -23.41
C ILE A 31 41.59 -33.67 -24.62
N LYS A 32 42.47 -34.67 -24.48
CA LYS A 32 42.60 -35.76 -25.45
C LYS A 32 41.50 -36.78 -25.18
N ASP A 33 40.83 -37.24 -26.23
CA ASP A 33 39.99 -38.44 -26.11
C ASP A 33 40.86 -39.69 -25.89
N ASN A 34 40.22 -40.81 -25.53
CA ASN A 34 40.91 -42.09 -25.29
C ASN A 34 41.65 -42.65 -26.51
N ASN A 35 41.50 -42.03 -27.69
CA ASN A 35 42.14 -42.40 -28.94
C ASN A 35 43.21 -41.39 -29.37
N GLY A 36 43.53 -40.41 -28.52
CA GLY A 36 44.59 -39.42 -28.77
C GLY A 36 44.22 -38.32 -29.76
N LYS A 37 42.95 -38.19 -30.17
CA LYS A 37 42.49 -37.11 -31.04
C LYS A 37 42.13 -35.88 -30.20
N CYS A 38 42.69 -34.73 -30.54
CA CYS A 38 42.36 -33.45 -29.90
C CYS A 38 41.08 -32.89 -30.53
N ALA A 39 39.99 -32.78 -29.77
CA ALA A 39 38.78 -32.10 -30.20
C ALA A 39 38.86 -30.60 -29.86
N TYR A 40 38.71 -29.73 -30.86
CA TYR A 40 38.66 -28.28 -30.69
C TYR A 40 37.20 -27.84 -30.48
N TYR A 41 36.82 -27.48 -29.26
CA TYR A 41 35.57 -26.77 -29.02
C TYR A 41 35.80 -25.26 -29.17
N SER A 42 35.19 -24.66 -30.18
CA SER A 42 35.30 -23.21 -30.44
C SER A 42 34.72 -22.42 -29.26
N MET A 43 35.58 -21.67 -28.57
CA MET A 43 35.21 -20.77 -27.46
C MET A 43 34.20 -19.68 -27.85
N GLN A 44 33.89 -19.51 -29.14
CA GLN A 44 32.83 -18.59 -29.56
C GLN A 44 31.47 -19.07 -29.03
N ASN A 45 31.18 -20.37 -29.09
CA ASN A 45 29.88 -20.92 -28.66
C ASN A 45 29.65 -20.80 -27.15
N LEU A 46 30.72 -20.81 -26.34
CA LEU A 46 30.62 -20.68 -24.89
C LEU A 46 30.30 -19.23 -24.47
N LYS A 47 30.84 -18.23 -25.18
CA LYS A 47 30.53 -16.82 -24.94
C LYS A 47 29.08 -16.50 -25.30
N THR A 48 28.59 -17.02 -26.43
CA THR A 48 27.19 -16.84 -26.85
C THR A 48 26.23 -17.49 -25.87
N LEU A 49 26.56 -18.68 -25.36
CA LEU A 49 25.73 -19.38 -24.37
C LEU A 49 25.68 -18.63 -23.03
N THR A 50 26.82 -18.08 -22.58
CA THR A 50 26.89 -17.32 -21.32
C THR A 50 26.07 -16.01 -21.40
N LEU A 51 26.12 -15.32 -22.56
CA LEU A 51 25.31 -14.13 -22.83
C LEU A 51 23.80 -14.44 -22.86
N LEU A 52 23.40 -15.58 -23.42
CA LEU A 52 22.01 -16.03 -23.43
C LEU A 52 21.49 -16.33 -22.01
N PHE A 53 22.28 -17.00 -21.17
CA PHE A 53 21.91 -17.25 -19.77
C PHE A 53 21.81 -15.95 -18.95
N ALA A 54 22.73 -15.00 -19.14
CA ALA A 54 22.66 -13.71 -18.47
C ALA A 54 21.42 -12.90 -18.90
N ALA A 55 21.07 -12.91 -20.20
CA ALA A 55 19.87 -12.23 -20.70
C ALA A 55 18.57 -12.84 -20.14
N ILE A 56 18.49 -14.16 -20.01
CA ILE A 56 17.34 -14.86 -19.42
C ILE A 56 17.21 -14.53 -17.92
N LEU A 57 18.31 -14.44 -17.18
CA LEU A 57 18.27 -14.07 -15.77
C LEU A 57 17.84 -12.61 -15.56
N VAL A 58 18.22 -11.69 -16.46
CA VAL A 58 17.79 -10.28 -16.38
C VAL A 58 16.32 -10.10 -16.82
N SER A 59 15.83 -10.87 -17.81
CA SER A 59 14.43 -10.80 -18.21
C SER A 59 13.47 -11.45 -17.20
N SER A 60 13.96 -12.39 -16.38
CA SER A 60 13.19 -13.04 -15.32
C SER A 60 12.86 -12.12 -14.13
N PHE A 61 13.59 -11.00 -13.96
CA PHE A 61 13.39 -10.06 -12.85
C PHE A 61 12.41 -8.91 -13.17
N ILE A 62 11.94 -8.77 -14.42
CA ILE A 62 10.99 -7.70 -14.80
C ILE A 62 9.52 -8.15 -14.65
N TYR A 63 9.27 -9.43 -14.34
CA TYR A 63 7.95 -9.90 -13.93
C TYR A 63 7.72 -9.72 -12.42
N LEU A 64 7.78 -8.48 -11.94
CA LEU A 64 7.04 -8.13 -10.74
C LEU A 64 5.57 -8.09 -11.15
N GLY A 65 4.92 -9.25 -11.01
CA GLY A 65 3.49 -9.37 -11.18
C GLY A 65 2.81 -8.31 -10.32
N SER A 66 1.88 -7.59 -10.92
CA SER A 66 0.92 -6.76 -10.19
C SER A 66 0.37 -7.61 -9.05
N ILE A 67 0.76 -7.30 -7.83
CA ILE A 67 0.08 -7.81 -6.64
C ILE A 67 -1.30 -7.17 -6.71
N SER A 68 -2.22 -7.85 -7.38
CA SER A 68 -3.63 -7.55 -7.29
C SER A 68 -4.01 -7.93 -5.86
N ASN A 69 -3.90 -6.98 -4.93
CA ASN A 69 -4.64 -7.10 -3.69
C ASN A 69 -6.11 -7.19 -4.12
N PRO A 70 -6.80 -8.33 -3.89
CA PRO A 70 -8.19 -8.41 -4.24
C PRO A 70 -8.91 -7.31 -3.44
N VAL A 71 -9.44 -6.30 -4.14
CA VAL A 71 -10.45 -5.42 -3.57
C VAL A 71 -11.69 -6.29 -3.41
N ASN A 72 -11.77 -6.96 -2.26
CA ASN A 72 -12.94 -7.73 -1.90
C ASN A 72 -14.05 -6.70 -1.65
N ALA A 73 -15.00 -6.61 -2.58
CA ALA A 73 -16.30 -6.07 -2.26
C ALA A 73 -16.87 -6.95 -1.14
N ILE A 74 -16.96 -6.41 0.07
CA ILE A 74 -17.51 -7.15 1.21
C ILE A 74 -18.99 -7.41 0.88
N PRO A 75 -19.41 -8.68 0.79
CA PRO A 75 -20.81 -8.97 0.52
C PRO A 75 -21.67 -8.45 1.69
N PRO A 76 -22.83 -7.81 1.45
CA PRO A 76 -23.70 -7.22 2.48
C PRO A 76 -24.17 -8.17 3.60
N GLN A 77 -23.88 -9.46 3.46
CA GLN A 77 -24.20 -10.55 4.38
C GLN A 77 -23.14 -10.76 5.47
N LEU A 78 -22.10 -9.92 5.52
CA LEU A 78 -21.05 -9.88 6.55
C LEU A 78 -21.17 -8.66 7.48
N ILE A 79 -22.37 -8.08 7.59
CA ILE A 79 -22.69 -7.07 8.60
C ILE A 79 -22.71 -7.79 9.95
N ASN A 80 -21.54 -7.91 10.56
CA ASN A 80 -21.45 -7.98 12.00
C ASN A 80 -21.77 -6.57 12.50
N ASP A 81 -22.81 -6.40 13.32
CA ASP A 81 -23.28 -5.09 13.86
C ASP A 81 -22.18 -4.32 14.63
N GLN A 82 -21.01 -4.95 14.83
CA GLN A 82 -19.83 -4.38 15.45
C GLN A 82 -19.05 -3.41 14.55
N PHE A 83 -19.15 -3.51 13.21
CA PHE A 83 -18.36 -2.69 12.29
C PHE A 83 -19.25 -1.85 11.37
N ILE A 84 -18.90 -0.58 11.25
CA ILE A 84 -19.37 0.29 10.18
C ILE A 84 -18.36 0.30 9.04
N PHE A 85 -18.81 0.59 7.83
CA PHE A 85 -17.97 0.61 6.64
C PHE A 85 -18.53 1.60 5.61
N GLY A 86 -17.71 1.93 4.63
CA GLY A 86 -18.17 2.69 3.48
C GLY A 86 -17.05 3.02 2.49
N PRO A 87 -17.37 3.80 1.44
CA PRO A 87 -16.39 4.20 0.46
C PRO A 87 -15.50 5.34 0.97
N ILE A 88 -14.29 5.44 0.42
CA ILE A 88 -13.37 6.57 0.57
C ILE A 88 -12.98 7.15 -0.79
N ALA A 89 -12.67 8.45 -0.79
CA ALA A 89 -12.11 9.17 -1.92
C ALA A 89 -11.17 10.29 -1.43
N GLY A 90 -10.09 10.53 -2.17
CA GLY A 90 -9.12 11.58 -1.88
C GLY A 90 -8.32 11.95 -3.11
N LEU A 91 -7.51 13.00 -3.00
CA LEU A 91 -6.61 13.46 -4.05
C LEU A 91 -5.22 13.65 -3.44
N SER A 92 -4.19 13.40 -4.23
CA SER A 92 -2.84 13.90 -3.95
C SER A 92 -2.46 14.88 -5.03
N GLU A 93 -1.74 15.92 -4.65
CA GLU A 93 -1.28 16.98 -5.53
C GLU A 93 0.25 17.05 -5.48
N ASN A 94 0.86 17.43 -6.60
CA ASN A 94 2.28 17.75 -6.62
C ASN A 94 2.51 19.19 -6.10
N GLU A 95 3.78 19.62 -6.03
CA GLU A 95 4.18 20.97 -5.57
C GLU A 95 3.49 22.14 -6.30
N SER A 96 2.96 21.91 -7.51
CA SER A 96 2.25 22.92 -8.29
C SER A 96 0.74 22.97 -8.05
N GLY A 97 0.21 22.10 -7.17
CA GLY A 97 -1.23 21.93 -6.95
C GLY A 97 -1.93 21.14 -8.06
N THR A 98 -1.19 20.45 -8.92
CA THR A 98 -1.78 19.59 -9.95
C THR A 98 -2.03 18.21 -9.36
N VAL A 99 -3.25 17.68 -9.53
CA VAL A 99 -3.60 16.32 -9.08
C VAL A 99 -2.67 15.31 -9.73
N GLU A 100 -1.94 14.56 -8.90
CA GLU A 100 -1.05 13.48 -9.34
C GLU A 100 -1.75 12.11 -9.24
N TRP A 101 -2.50 11.90 -8.17
CA TRP A 101 -3.28 10.67 -7.97
C TRP A 101 -4.69 10.95 -7.44
N VAL A 102 -5.63 10.18 -7.96
CA VAL A 102 -6.98 10.01 -7.41
C VAL A 102 -6.97 8.77 -6.53
N MET A 103 -7.33 8.93 -5.26
CA MET A 103 -7.44 7.85 -4.29
C MET A 103 -8.89 7.44 -4.15
N VAL A 104 -9.19 6.14 -4.25
CA VAL A 104 -10.52 5.58 -4.04
C VAL A 104 -10.42 4.27 -3.27
N GLY A 105 -11.48 3.86 -2.59
CA GLY A 105 -11.46 2.57 -1.93
C GLY A 105 -12.57 2.40 -0.92
N ASN A 106 -12.32 1.59 0.09
CA ASN A 106 -13.27 1.34 1.18
C ASN A 106 -12.56 1.35 2.53
N TRP A 107 -13.32 1.65 3.58
CA TRP A 107 -12.89 1.59 4.96
C TRP A 107 -13.86 0.76 5.79
N ARG A 108 -13.38 0.27 6.94
CA ARG A 108 -14.20 -0.34 7.99
C ARG A 108 -13.68 0.09 9.36
N SER A 109 -14.56 0.23 10.32
CA SER A 109 -14.18 0.55 11.70
C SER A 109 -15.23 0.09 12.71
N ASN A 110 -14.78 -0.22 13.92
CA ASN A 110 -15.65 -0.38 15.09
C ASN A 110 -15.52 0.79 16.09
N ILE A 111 -14.73 1.82 15.77
CA ILE A 111 -14.45 2.96 16.65
C ILE A 111 -15.72 3.76 16.96
N VAL A 112 -16.62 3.92 15.98
CA VAL A 112 -17.85 4.72 16.14
C VAL A 112 -18.89 4.05 17.04
N ASN A 113 -18.85 2.72 17.17
CA ASN A 113 -19.80 1.97 18.00
C ASN A 113 -19.29 1.70 19.43
N ASP A 114 -18.02 1.98 19.72
CA ASP A 114 -17.46 1.73 21.04
C ASP A 114 -17.63 2.94 21.96
N THR A 115 -18.51 2.79 22.97
CA THR A 115 -18.74 3.81 24.00
C THR A 115 -17.61 3.86 25.06
N ASN A 116 -16.63 2.95 24.97
CA ASN A 116 -15.49 2.81 25.86
C ASN A 116 -14.16 2.85 25.07
N VAL A 117 -14.00 3.81 24.17
CA VAL A 117 -12.66 4.14 23.60
C VAL A 117 -11.79 4.77 24.70
N GLN A 118 -11.35 3.95 25.66
CA GLN A 118 -10.25 4.27 26.55
C GLN A 118 -8.93 3.90 25.86
N ASN A 119 -7.95 4.80 26.01
CA ASN A 119 -6.59 4.70 25.49
C ASN A 119 -6.03 3.27 25.59
N ASN A 120 -5.39 2.77 24.51
CA ASN A 120 -4.90 1.41 24.30
C ASN A 120 -5.94 0.37 23.85
N GLN A 121 -6.82 0.74 22.92
CA GLN A 121 -7.63 -0.23 22.18
C GLN A 121 -6.77 -1.07 21.21
N SER A 122 -7.20 -2.32 20.98
CA SER A 122 -6.54 -3.33 20.14
C SER A 122 -6.20 -2.83 18.74
N SER A 123 -5.13 -3.38 18.14
CA SER A 123 -4.92 -3.34 16.68
C SER A 123 -6.16 -3.92 15.96
N ASP A 124 -6.54 -3.35 14.80
CA ASP A 124 -7.70 -3.71 13.94
C ASP A 124 -9.01 -2.91 14.19
N VAL A 125 -8.95 -1.77 14.90
CA VAL A 125 -10.15 -0.91 15.10
C VAL A 125 -10.54 -0.08 13.88
N PHE A 126 -9.60 0.19 12.98
CA PHE A 126 -9.83 0.89 11.73
C PHE A 126 -8.91 0.32 10.65
N ASN A 127 -9.51 -0.06 9.52
CA ASN A 127 -8.77 -0.48 8.34
C ASN A 127 -9.31 0.22 7.09
N ALA A 128 -8.43 0.45 6.13
CA ALA A 128 -8.80 0.92 4.80
C ALA A 128 -8.02 0.17 3.70
N ALA A 129 -8.67 0.03 2.55
CA ALA A 129 -8.03 -0.35 1.30
C ALA A 129 -8.12 0.84 0.35
N ILE A 130 -6.99 1.27 -0.18
CA ILE A 130 -6.85 2.47 -1.00
C ILE A 130 -6.29 2.04 -2.36
N GLU A 131 -6.91 2.48 -3.42
CA GLU A 131 -6.42 2.38 -4.78
C GLU A 131 -6.05 3.78 -5.27
N MET A 132 -4.82 3.92 -5.76
CA MET A 132 -4.32 5.14 -6.36
C MET A 132 -4.35 4.99 -7.87
N ILE A 133 -4.95 5.95 -8.56
CA ILE A 133 -5.11 5.96 -10.02
C ILE A 133 -4.65 7.33 -10.53
N ARG A 134 -3.77 7.36 -11.54
CA ARG A 134 -3.43 8.63 -12.19
C ARG A 134 -4.67 9.23 -12.87
N PRO A 135 -4.82 10.57 -12.94
CA PRO A 135 -5.96 11.20 -13.60
C PRO A 135 -6.17 10.79 -15.07
N ASP A 136 -5.10 10.41 -15.77
CA ASP A 136 -5.14 9.92 -17.15
C ASP A 136 -5.40 8.41 -17.27
N GLY A 137 -5.54 7.70 -16.13
CA GLY A 137 -5.78 6.26 -16.05
C GLY A 137 -4.57 5.38 -16.40
N THR A 138 -3.39 5.94 -16.65
CA THR A 138 -2.22 5.20 -17.16
C THR A 138 -1.51 4.36 -16.10
N ALA A 139 -1.68 4.68 -14.82
CA ALA A 139 -1.08 3.96 -13.71
C ALA A 139 -2.08 3.74 -12.58
N ARG A 140 -1.95 2.58 -11.93
CA ARG A 140 -2.80 2.13 -10.83
C ARG A 140 -2.01 1.23 -9.89
N HIS A 141 -2.18 1.41 -8.59
CA HIS A 141 -1.71 0.46 -7.58
C HIS A 141 -2.52 0.59 -6.29
N THR A 142 -2.34 -0.35 -5.37
CA THR A 142 -3.18 -0.50 -4.17
C THR A 142 -2.35 -0.47 -2.90
N HIS A 143 -2.96 0.04 -1.84
CA HIS A 143 -2.44 0.10 -0.49
C HIS A 143 -3.50 -0.34 0.52
N THR A 144 -3.03 -0.67 1.71
CA THR A 144 -3.84 -0.97 2.88
C THR A 144 -3.33 -0.13 4.04
N LEU A 145 -4.26 0.31 4.88
CA LEU A 145 -4.02 0.88 6.18
C LEU A 145 -4.63 -0.09 7.19
N THR A 146 -3.81 -0.65 8.07
CA THR A 146 -4.21 -1.65 9.07
C THR A 146 -3.60 -1.34 10.42
N ASP A 147 -3.94 -2.15 11.43
CA ASP A 147 -3.30 -2.11 12.74
C ASP A 147 -3.35 -0.72 13.40
N PHE A 148 -4.42 0.04 13.15
CA PHE A 148 -4.56 1.36 13.76
C PHE A 148 -4.68 1.21 15.28
N VAL A 149 -3.76 1.84 16.02
CA VAL A 149 -3.72 1.86 17.48
C VAL A 149 -3.96 3.28 17.96
N ILE A 150 -5.05 3.49 18.71
CA ILE A 150 -5.45 4.80 19.21
C ILE A 150 -4.54 5.21 20.38
N SER A 151 -3.89 6.36 20.23
CA SER A 151 -3.04 6.98 21.25
C SER A 151 -3.76 8.10 22.03
N SER A 152 -4.71 8.79 21.39
CA SER A 152 -5.53 9.81 22.04
C SER A 152 -6.86 10.02 21.33
N VAL A 153 -7.86 10.44 22.10
CA VAL A 153 -9.18 10.83 21.61
C VAL A 153 -9.49 12.24 22.09
N SER A 154 -9.99 13.10 21.21
CA SER A 154 -10.49 14.42 21.55
C SER A 154 -11.82 14.72 20.87
N HIS A 155 -12.59 15.63 21.47
CA HIS A 155 -13.90 16.07 20.98
C HIS A 155 -13.82 17.58 20.79
N PRO A 156 -13.38 18.07 19.61
CA PRO A 156 -13.22 19.50 19.36
C PRO A 156 -14.56 20.25 19.39
N ASP A 157 -15.65 19.57 19.09
CA ASP A 157 -17.02 20.05 19.18
C ASP A 157 -17.97 18.89 19.51
N ASN A 158 -19.28 19.14 19.51
CA ASN A 158 -20.30 18.12 19.85
C ASN A 158 -20.59 17.13 18.71
N GLU A 159 -20.16 17.44 17.49
CA GLU A 159 -20.49 16.69 16.28
C GLU A 159 -19.28 15.92 15.74
N SER A 160 -18.09 16.17 16.29
CA SER A 160 -16.83 15.63 15.80
C SER A 160 -16.04 14.94 16.89
N THR A 161 -15.46 13.79 16.53
CA THR A 161 -14.47 13.08 17.38
C THR A 161 -13.19 12.86 16.59
N HIS A 162 -12.05 13.18 17.21
CA HIS A 162 -10.73 13.02 16.63
C HIS A 162 -10.01 11.88 17.34
N TYR A 163 -9.56 10.90 16.56
CA TYR A 163 -8.75 9.77 17.00
C TYR A 163 -7.36 9.93 16.42
N ASN A 164 -6.37 10.18 17.26
CA ASN A 164 -4.96 10.12 16.84
C ASN A 164 -4.38 8.78 17.26
N GLY A 165 -3.49 8.26 16.43
CA GLY A 165 -2.87 6.96 16.64
C GLY A 165 -1.75 6.70 15.67
N THR A 166 -1.36 5.43 15.59
CA THR A 166 -0.41 4.94 14.58
C THR A 166 -1.03 3.79 13.80
N SER A 167 -0.65 3.64 12.54
CA SER A 167 -1.11 2.53 11.68
C SER A 167 0.05 1.84 10.96
N THR A 168 -0.23 0.68 10.38
CA THR A 168 0.61 0.04 9.37
C THR A 168 0.08 0.40 7.99
N VAL A 169 0.94 0.91 7.11
CA VAL A 169 0.61 1.23 5.73
C VAL A 169 1.43 0.36 4.79
N SER A 170 0.79 -0.37 3.89
CA SER A 170 1.53 -1.14 2.87
C SER A 170 2.16 -0.19 1.85
N LEU A 171 3.46 -0.26 1.60
CA LEU A 171 4.15 0.46 0.52
C LEU A 171 4.84 -0.52 -0.44
N GLN A 172 5.40 0.00 -1.54
CA GLN A 172 6.09 -0.82 -2.54
C GLN A 172 7.29 -1.59 -1.96
N ASP A 173 8.06 -0.95 -1.08
CA ASP A 173 9.25 -1.55 -0.46
C ASP A 173 8.91 -2.44 0.75
N GLY A 174 7.62 -2.56 1.09
CA GLY A 174 7.10 -3.33 2.20
C GLY A 174 6.16 -2.51 3.10
N PRO A 175 5.53 -3.13 4.10
CA PRO A 175 4.71 -2.41 5.08
C PRO A 175 5.57 -1.48 5.95
N ALA A 176 5.15 -0.23 6.07
CA ALA A 176 5.68 0.73 7.02
C ALA A 176 4.80 0.74 8.27
N THR A 177 5.39 0.52 9.44
CA THR A 177 4.67 0.45 10.72
C THR A 177 4.80 1.76 11.50
N ASP A 178 3.94 1.93 12.49
CA ASP A 178 3.97 3.07 13.42
C ASP A 178 3.78 4.44 12.73
N ILE A 179 3.07 4.46 11.59
CA ILE A 179 2.81 5.67 10.82
C ILE A 179 1.78 6.53 11.54
N PRO A 180 2.10 7.78 11.94
CA PRO A 180 1.14 8.66 12.57
C PRO A 180 -0.08 8.84 11.67
N THR A 181 -1.26 8.57 12.22
CA THR A 181 -2.53 8.59 11.48
C THR A 181 -3.58 9.26 12.35
N SER A 182 -4.39 10.13 11.75
CA SER A 182 -5.56 10.70 12.41
C SER A 182 -6.83 10.32 11.66
N ILE A 183 -7.84 9.91 12.43
CA ILE A 183 -9.18 9.64 11.96
C ILE A 183 -10.11 10.64 12.64
N GLN A 184 -10.85 11.42 11.87
CA GLN A 184 -11.91 12.27 12.38
C GLN A 184 -13.25 11.70 11.93
N THR A 185 -14.22 11.64 12.83
CA THR A 185 -15.62 11.40 12.53
C THR A 185 -16.40 12.70 12.66
N SER A 186 -17.35 12.96 11.76
CA SER A 186 -18.20 14.16 11.78
C SER A 186 -19.67 13.79 11.52
N ASN A 187 -20.57 14.20 12.42
CA ASN A 187 -22.00 13.87 12.42
C ASN A 187 -22.28 12.37 12.21
N ASP A 188 -21.41 11.51 12.74
CA ASP A 188 -21.43 10.03 12.61
C ASP A 188 -21.49 9.48 11.17
N SER A 189 -21.30 10.34 10.17
CA SER A 189 -21.62 10.03 8.77
C SER A 189 -20.45 10.26 7.82
N VAL A 190 -19.56 11.19 8.18
CA VAL A 190 -18.35 11.50 7.41
C VAL A 190 -17.15 11.07 8.24
N ILE A 191 -16.17 10.48 7.57
CA ILE A 191 -14.84 10.28 8.12
C ILE A 191 -13.80 11.05 7.33
N THR A 192 -12.74 11.46 8.01
CA THR A 192 -11.54 12.03 7.42
C THR A 192 -10.35 11.24 7.92
N ILE A 193 -9.51 10.78 6.99
CA ILE A 193 -8.31 9.99 7.24
C ILE A 193 -7.13 10.85 6.81
N ASN A 194 -6.23 11.14 7.74
CA ASN A 194 -4.94 11.73 7.43
C ASN A 194 -3.85 10.73 7.79
N ILE A 195 -2.99 10.47 6.81
CA ILE A 195 -1.74 9.72 6.99
C ILE A 195 -0.65 10.78 7.02
N ASP A 196 0.22 10.77 8.03
CA ASP A 196 1.29 11.75 8.13
C ASP A 196 2.18 11.70 6.88
N PRO A 197 2.23 12.78 6.06
CA PRO A 197 2.89 12.75 4.77
C PRO A 197 4.39 12.50 4.89
N GLU A 198 5.05 13.14 5.85
CA GLU A 198 6.50 13.01 6.04
C GLU A 198 6.92 11.58 6.40
N SER A 199 6.11 10.86 7.17
CA SER A 199 6.39 9.47 7.57
C SER A 199 6.30 8.45 6.42
N VAL A 200 5.75 8.84 5.28
CA VAL A 200 5.58 8.01 4.08
C VAL A 200 6.11 8.69 2.82
N ASP A 201 7.09 9.58 2.95
CA ASP A 201 7.71 10.31 1.84
C ASP A 201 6.70 11.01 0.90
N ASN A 202 5.62 11.55 1.48
CA ASN A 202 4.49 12.19 0.80
C ASN A 202 3.74 11.28 -0.18
N HIS A 203 3.82 9.95 -0.02
CA HIS A 203 3.24 8.98 -0.94
C HIS A 203 1.71 9.15 -1.16
N PHE A 204 0.98 9.62 -0.14
CA PHE A 204 -0.47 9.89 -0.22
C PHE A 204 -0.82 11.39 -0.40
N GLY A 205 0.18 12.27 -0.43
CA GLY A 205 0.00 13.73 -0.44
C GLY A 205 -0.46 14.32 0.90
N ASP A 206 -0.67 15.65 0.91
CA ASP A 206 -1.01 16.42 2.11
C ASP A 206 -2.51 16.56 2.37
N LEU A 207 -3.34 16.19 1.39
CA LEU A 207 -4.78 16.35 1.49
C LEU A 207 -5.42 15.17 2.22
N PRO A 208 -6.46 15.42 3.03
CA PRO A 208 -7.22 14.35 3.66
C PRO A 208 -7.88 13.41 2.65
N ILE A 209 -7.99 12.14 3.02
CA ILE A 209 -8.88 11.18 2.37
C ILE A 209 -10.23 11.23 3.10
N TYR A 210 -11.31 11.49 2.36
CA TYR A 210 -12.66 11.51 2.92
C TYR A 210 -13.34 10.17 2.74
N GLY A 211 -14.17 9.79 3.71
CA GLY A 211 -15.08 8.66 3.61
C GLY A 211 -16.46 9.02 4.09
N VAL A 212 -17.43 8.19 3.71
CA VAL A 212 -18.79 8.25 4.25
C VAL A 212 -19.18 6.90 4.80
N THR A 213 -20.06 6.88 5.81
CA THR A 213 -20.71 5.64 6.22
C THR A 213 -21.71 5.22 5.16
N ILE A 214 -21.80 3.92 4.89
CA ILE A 214 -22.75 3.45 3.88
C ILE A 214 -24.18 3.67 4.36
N ASN A 215 -24.98 4.38 3.56
CA ASN A 215 -26.41 4.42 3.78
C ASN A 215 -27.03 3.14 3.18
N PRO A 216 -27.72 2.29 3.97
CA PRO A 216 -28.33 1.06 3.47
C PRO A 216 -29.31 1.26 2.32
N ASP A 217 -29.91 2.44 2.22
CA ASP A 217 -30.82 2.79 1.11
C ASP A 217 -30.07 2.94 -0.22
N LEU A 218 -28.78 3.31 -0.20
CA LEU A 218 -27.93 3.37 -1.40
C LEU A 218 -27.51 1.98 -1.93
N ILE A 219 -27.66 0.94 -1.10
CA ILE A 219 -27.41 -0.46 -1.50
C ILE A 219 -28.64 -1.05 -2.20
N LYS A 220 -29.82 -0.43 -2.04
CA LYS A 220 -31.03 -0.87 -2.73
C LYS A 220 -30.91 -0.55 -4.21
N PRO A 221 -31.34 -1.47 -5.10
CA PRO A 221 -31.46 -1.17 -6.51
C PRO A 221 -32.20 0.16 -6.73
N PRO A 222 -31.82 0.99 -7.72
CA PRO A 222 -32.40 2.31 -7.94
C PRO A 222 -33.94 2.31 -8.06
N HIS A 223 -34.53 1.20 -8.53
CA HIS A 223 -35.98 1.04 -8.66
C HIS A 223 -36.71 0.69 -7.34
N LEU A 224 -35.97 0.47 -6.25
CA LEU A 224 -36.48 0.15 -4.90
C LEU A 224 -36.16 1.25 -3.88
N MET A 225 -35.47 2.32 -4.28
CA MET A 225 -35.36 3.54 -3.48
C MET A 225 -36.75 4.19 -3.41
N LYS A 226 -37.35 4.20 -2.22
CA LYS A 226 -38.52 5.05 -1.98
C LYS A 226 -38.03 6.49 -1.88
N ASP A 227 -38.67 7.41 -2.60
CA ASP A 227 -38.36 8.85 -2.52
C ASP A 227 -38.34 9.29 -1.05
N ALA A 228 -37.14 9.48 -0.49
CA ALA A 228 -36.94 9.83 0.91
C ALA A 228 -37.37 11.28 1.23
N ASN A 229 -37.95 12.00 0.26
CA ASN A 229 -38.20 13.42 0.34
C ASN A 229 -39.70 13.78 0.34
N LYS A 230 -40.46 13.22 1.29
CA LYS A 230 -41.88 13.57 1.48
C LYS A 230 -42.25 14.13 2.85
N ASN A 231 -41.27 14.48 3.69
CA ASN A 231 -41.51 15.17 4.95
C ASN A 231 -40.68 16.46 5.05
N VAL A 232 -40.99 17.42 4.20
CA VAL A 232 -40.86 18.84 4.58
C VAL A 232 -42.29 19.36 4.67
N SER A 233 -42.93 19.08 5.81
CA SER A 233 -44.21 19.67 6.17
C SER A 233 -43.98 21.02 6.82
N ASN A 234 -44.54 22.05 6.20
CA ASN A 234 -44.89 23.37 6.73
C ASN A 234 -44.77 23.53 8.26
N HIS A 235 -43.89 24.43 8.70
CA HIS A 235 -44.16 25.38 9.78
C HIS A 235 -43.42 26.68 9.53
#